data_AF-A0A2R4CBB7-F1
#
_entry.id   AF-A0A2R4CBB7-F1
#
_cell.length_a   1.000
_cell.length_b   1.000
_cell.length_c   1.000
_cell.angle_alpha   90.00
_cell.angle_beta   90.00
_cell.angle_gamma   90.00
#
_symmetry.space_group_name_H-M   'P 1'
#
loop_
_entity.id
_entity.type
_entity.pdbx_description
1 polymer ?
#
loop_
_entity_poly.entity_id
_entity_poly.type
_entity_poly.pdbx_seq_one_letter_code
_entity_poly.pdbx_strand_id
1 'polypeptide(L)' 'MNENILLLLAGVAAVLMLGKKNASTGSANAPWVPPQAIPVAVPNGWQYFTDGTAISPEGVYYHKGVQVWAP' A
#
# COMPACT_ATOMS: atom_id res chain seq x y z
N MET A 1 14.23 44.26 16.38
CA MET A 1 14.20 43.28 15.26
C MET A 1 14.93 42.02 15.72
N ASN A 2 14.43 41.34 16.75
CA ASN A 2 13.40 40.28 16.75
C ASN A 2 13.98 38.90 16.40
N GLU A 3 14.68 38.27 17.35
CA GLU A 3 15.13 36.86 17.34
C GLU A 3 13.99 35.88 17.00
N ASN A 4 12.74 36.28 17.25
CA ASN A 4 11.53 35.52 16.93
C ASN A 4 11.34 35.30 15.41
N ILE A 5 11.88 36.16 14.54
CA ILE A 5 11.77 36.02 13.08
C ILE A 5 12.70 34.92 12.56
N LEU A 6 13.88 34.77 13.17
CA LEU A 6 14.88 33.77 12.80
C LEU A 6 14.42 32.35 13.17
N LEU A 7 13.77 32.21 14.34
CA LEU A 7 13.15 30.95 14.76
C LEU A 7 11.94 30.57 13.90
N LEU A 8 11.14 31.55 13.44
CA LEU A 8 9.99 31.30 12.56
C LEU A 8 10.43 30.81 11.17
N LEU A 9 11.51 31.36 10.62
CA LEU A 9 12.10 30.93 9.35
C LEU A 9 12.71 29.52 9.42
N ALA A 10 13.35 29.16 10.52
CA ALA A 10 13.90 27.81 10.71
C ALA A 10 12.81 26.74 10.85
N GLY A 11 11.70 27.06 11.54
CA GLY A 11 10.56 26.15 11.70
C GLY A 11 9.86 25.81 10.38
N VAL A 12 9.73 26.79 9.48
CA VAL A 12 9.06 26.60 8.18
C VAL A 12 9.87 25.70 7.24
N ALA A 13 11.21 25.80 7.27
CA ALA A 13 12.09 24.96 6.45
C ALA A 13 12.00 23.47 6.83
N ALA A 14 11.89 23.15 8.13
CA ALA A 14 11.74 21.78 8.61
C ALA A 14 10.41 21.14 8.14
N VAL A 15 9.31 21.89 8.16
CA VAL A 15 8.00 21.41 7.70
C VAL A 15 7.97 21.17 6.20
N LEU A 16 8.64 22.02 5.40
CA LEU A 16 8.73 21.86 3.94
C LEU A 16 9.57 20.65 3.53
N MET A 17 10.62 20.30 4.29
CA MET A 17 11.46 19.14 4.01
C MET A 17 10.82 17.80 4.42
N LEU A 18 9.89 17.80 5.40
CA LEU A 18 9.13 16.61 5.80
C LEU A 18 8.02 16.22 4.79
N GLY A 19 7.61 17.14 3.91
CA GLY A 19 6.59 16.89 2.89
C GLY A 19 7.09 16.14 1.65
N LYS A 20 8.41 15.92 1.52
CA LYS A 20 8.99 15.14 0.43
C LYS A 20 8.78 13.65 0.71
N LYS A 21 7.56 13.18 0.45
CA LYS A 21 7.34 11.75 0.19
C LYS A 21 8.26 11.37 -0.96
N ASN A 22 9.17 10.43 -0.72
CA ASN A 22 9.88 9.77 -1.79
C ASN A 22 8.83 9.04 -2.62
N ALA A 23 8.39 9.67 -3.71
CA ALA A 23 7.68 8.98 -4.76
C ALA A 23 8.72 8.06 -5.42
N SER A 24 8.88 6.88 -4.84
CA SER A 24 9.54 5.76 -5.48
C SER A 24 8.73 5.43 -6.72
N THR A 25 9.06 6.07 -7.84
CA THR A 25 8.68 5.60 -9.17
C THR A 25 9.53 4.37 -9.48
N GLY A 26 9.23 3.28 -8.77
CA GLY A 26 9.73 1.96 -9.12
C GLY A 26 9.07 1.57 -10.42
N SER A 27 9.72 1.87 -11.55
CA SER A 27 9.34 1.33 -12.85
C SER A 27 9.76 -0.14 -12.86
N ALA A 28 8.92 -1.01 -12.29
CA ALA A 28 9.14 -2.43 -12.30
C ALA A 28 8.79 -2.98 -13.69
N ASN A 29 9.76 -3.00 -14.60
CA ASN A 29 9.78 -3.98 -15.70
C ASN A 29 10.08 -5.37 -15.10
N ALA A 30 9.21 -5.84 -14.22
CA ALA A 30 9.24 -7.22 -13.76
C ALA A 30 8.46 -8.06 -14.79
N PRO A 31 8.97 -9.24 -15.20
CA PRO A 31 8.18 -10.20 -15.96
C PRO A 31 6.85 -10.46 -15.24
N TRP A 32 5.74 -10.48 -15.98
CA TRP A 32 4.45 -10.81 -15.40
C TRP A 32 4.51 -12.25 -14.86
N VAL A 33 4.38 -12.40 -13.55
CA VAL A 33 4.28 -13.69 -12.88
C VAL A 33 2.79 -13.92 -12.57
N PRO A 34 2.18 -15.03 -13.03
CA PRO A 34 0.79 -15.33 -12.71
C PRO A 34 0.58 -15.41 -11.19
N PRO A 35 -0.56 -14.93 -10.67
CA PRO A 35 -0.88 -15.04 -9.25
C PRO A 35 -0.83 -16.50 -8.80
N GLN A 36 -0.11 -16.77 -7.72
CA GLN A 36 -0.01 -18.10 -7.13
C GLN A 36 -0.87 -18.13 -5.86
N ALA A 37 -1.57 -19.24 -5.63
CA ALA A 37 -2.24 -19.46 -4.36
C ALA A 37 -1.18 -19.57 -3.26
N ILE A 38 -1.37 -18.84 -2.18
CA ILE A 38 -0.51 -18.88 -1.00
C ILE A 38 -0.94 -20.11 -0.19
N PRO A 39 -0.09 -21.13 -0.02
CA PRO A 39 -0.43 -22.39 0.65
C PRO A 39 -0.42 -22.23 2.18
N VAL A 40 -0.95 -21.11 2.69
CA VAL A 40 -1.26 -20.98 4.11
C VAL A 40 -2.60 -21.67 4.32
N ALA A 41 -2.59 -22.75 5.09
CA ALA A 41 -3.81 -23.35 5.61
C ALA A 41 -4.44 -22.39 6.62
N VAL A 42 -5.22 -21.41 6.14
CA VAL A 42 -6.05 -20.60 7.02
C VAL A 42 -7.31 -21.41 7.29
N PRO A 43 -7.57 -21.83 8.54
CA PRO A 43 -8.69 -22.72 8.87
C PRO A 43 -10.07 -22.09 8.65
N ASN A 44 -10.12 -20.82 8.27
CA ASN A 44 -11.34 -20.07 8.03
C ASN A 44 -11.87 -20.19 6.58
N GLY A 45 -11.23 -20.98 5.71
CA GLY A 45 -11.70 -21.22 4.33
C GLY A 45 -11.32 -20.13 3.33
N TRP A 46 -10.55 -19.12 3.75
CA TRP A 46 -10.09 -18.06 2.85
C TRP A 46 -8.93 -18.56 1.98
N GLN A 47 -8.96 -18.16 0.71
CA GLN A 47 -7.84 -18.38 -0.22
C GLN A 47 -7.19 -17.05 -0.56
N TYR A 48 -5.87 -16.97 -0.43
CA TYR A 48 -5.09 -15.76 -0.71
C TYR A 48 -4.13 -16.00 -1.87
N PHE A 49 -3.91 -14.97 -2.69
CA PHE A 49 -3.04 -15.02 -3.85
C PHE A 49 -1.95 -13.94 -3.77
N THR A 50 -0.81 -14.21 -4.43
CA THR A 50 0.36 -13.32 -4.41
C THR A 50 0.14 -11.93 -5.00
N ASP A 51 -0.88 -11.76 -5.84
CA ASP A 51 -1.28 -10.48 -6.41
C ASP A 51 -2.17 -9.65 -5.47
N GLY A 52 -2.51 -10.17 -4.29
CA GLY A 52 -3.42 -9.52 -3.34
C GLY A 52 -4.89 -9.79 -3.64
N THR A 53 -5.19 -10.78 -4.48
CA THR A 53 -6.53 -11.35 -4.59
C THR A 53 -6.82 -12.23 -3.36
N ALA A 54 -8.03 -12.14 -2.83
CA ALA A 54 -8.52 -13.00 -1.76
C ALA A 54 -9.93 -13.48 -2.10
N ILE A 55 -10.19 -14.76 -1.86
CA ILE A 55 -11.50 -15.38 -2.07
C ILE A 55 -12.02 -15.82 -0.70
N SER A 56 -13.21 -15.32 -0.33
CA SER A 56 -13.88 -15.71 0.90
C SER A 56 -14.48 -17.12 0.78
N PRO A 57 -14.81 -17.78 1.91
CA PRO A 57 -15.44 -19.09 1.91
C PRO A 57 -16.78 -19.13 1.15
N GLU A 58 -17.48 -18.00 1.12
CA GLU A 58 -18.75 -17.81 0.44
C GLU A 58 -18.57 -17.55 -1.07
N GLY A 59 -17.32 -17.47 -1.54
CA GLY A 59 -16.97 -17.18 -2.92
C GLY A 59 -16.92 -15.70 -3.25
N VAL A 60 -16.87 -14.77 -2.30
CA VAL A 60 -16.72 -13.34 -2.60
C VAL A 60 -15.26 -13.04 -2.96
N TYR A 61 -15.03 -12.29 -4.03
CA TYR A 61 -13.68 -11.98 -4.51
C TYR A 61 -13.30 -10.56 -4.10
N TYR A 62 -12.11 -10.44 -3.54
CA TYR A 62 -11.47 -9.19 -3.18
C TYR A 62 -10.18 -9.05 -3.96
N HIS A 63 -9.87 -7.84 -4.43
CA HIS A 63 -8.58 -7.50 -5.00
C HIS A 63 -8.02 -6.28 -4.25
N LYS A 64 -6.83 -6.43 -3.65
CA LYS A 64 -6.20 -5.38 -2.83
C LYS A 64 -7.11 -4.84 -1.71
N GLY A 65 -7.95 -5.70 -1.14
CA GLY A 65 -8.88 -5.35 -0.06
C GLY A 65 -10.22 -4.74 -0.51
N VAL A 66 -10.44 -4.58 -1.82
CA VAL A 66 -11.72 -4.09 -2.37
C VAL A 66 -12.49 -5.26 -2.94
N GLN A 67 -13.79 -5.36 -2.62
CA GLN A 67 -14.66 -6.35 -3.24
C GLN A 67 -14.80 -6.05 -4.74
N VAL A 68 -14.48 -7.03 -5.57
CA VAL A 68 -14.56 -6.90 -7.03
C VAL A 68 -15.68 -7.76 -7.63
N TRP A 69 -16.08 -8.82 -6.92
CA TRP A 69 -17.16 -9.69 -7.36
C TRP A 69 -17.81 -10.40 -6.18
N ALA A 70 -19.11 -10.67 -6.31
CA ALA A 70 -19.87 -11.55 -5.44
C ALA A 70 -20.83 -12.40 -6.32
N PRO A 71 -21.12 -13.64 -5.93
CA PRO A 71 -22.03 -14.54 -6.64
C PRO A 71 -23.48 -14.07 -6.68
#